data_AF-A0A1X1W1Y7-F1
#
_entry.id   AF-A0A1X1W1Y7-F1
#
_cell.length_a   1.000
_cell.length_b   1.000
_cell.length_c   1.000
_cell.angle_alpha   90.00
_cell.angle_beta   90.00
_cell.angle_gamma   90.00
#
_symmetry.space_group_name_H-M   'P 1'
#
loop_
_entity.id
_entity.type
_entity.pdbx_description
1 polymer ?
#
loop_
_entity_poly.entity_id
_entity_poly.type
_entity_poly.pdbx_seq_one_letter_code
_entity_poly.pdbx_strand_id
1 'polypeptide(L)'
;MFDDGEKREFSHVILCTGYTADFSFLPELFRQRPLSKLFKLIFDTGDTSLLYIGFARPTISSIPLMTEFQCRYAFDVLAGELHLPDEKSMAAIAHRDALERDRFFNFRRRPPTLVSPFIYSRDLGRLTGIKPKYFRLFTKSPTSAIKAFLSPSGAPQMLLNDDDQRDAAVSRLWSRNDYQMTFLLPLVIFLSRASLYGRLIDWLTERRFRQDELKLQRFANSEPAQLAIRSQ
;
A
#
# COMPACT_ATOMS: atom_id res chain seq x y z
N MET A 1 -23.20 20.73 -26.06
CA MET A 1 -24.29 19.75 -26.06
C MET A 1 -23.88 18.67 -25.09
N PHE A 2 -24.70 18.39 -24.09
CA PHE A 2 -24.47 17.33 -23.12
C PHE A 2 -24.95 15.98 -23.69
N ASP A 3 -24.60 14.87 -23.01
CA ASP A 3 -24.96 13.51 -23.45
C ASP A 3 -26.48 13.28 -23.50
N ASP A 4 -27.27 14.07 -22.77
CA ASP A 4 -28.74 14.08 -22.81
C ASP A 4 -29.33 14.94 -23.93
N GLY A 5 -28.49 15.54 -24.78
CA GLY A 5 -28.88 16.42 -25.88
C GLY A 5 -29.10 17.88 -25.48
N GLU A 6 -29.01 18.22 -24.19
CA GLU A 6 -29.19 19.60 -23.74
C GLU A 6 -28.07 20.52 -24.28
N LYS A 7 -28.45 21.72 -24.71
CA LYS A 7 -27.52 22.75 -25.17
C LYS A 7 -27.59 23.95 -24.23
N ARG A 8 -26.44 24.37 -23.73
CA ARG A 8 -26.27 25.58 -22.92
C ARG A 8 -25.07 26.36 -23.42
N GLU A 9 -25.12 27.68 -23.28
CA GLU A 9 -24.00 28.57 -23.58
C GLU A 9 -23.17 28.82 -22.33
N PHE A 10 -21.85 28.86 -22.49
CA PHE A 10 -20.90 29.08 -21.40
C PHE A 10 -19.84 30.09 -21.83
N SER A 11 -19.47 31.00 -20.93
CA SER A 11 -18.37 31.94 -21.18
C SER A 11 -16.99 31.33 -20.92
N HIS A 12 -16.91 30.36 -20.01
CA HIS A 12 -15.66 29.71 -19.60
C HIS A 12 -15.88 28.22 -19.36
N VAL A 13 -14.85 27.42 -19.63
CA VAL A 13 -14.83 25.97 -19.35
C VAL A 13 -13.56 25.66 -18.55
N ILE A 14 -13.74 25.06 -17.36
CA ILE A 14 -12.62 24.63 -16.50
C ILE A 14 -12.52 23.10 -16.56
N LEU A 15 -11.40 22.58 -17.05
CA LEU A 15 -11.18 21.14 -17.21
C LEU A 15 -10.53 20.56 -15.94
N CYS A 16 -11.33 19.88 -15.12
CA CYS A 16 -10.86 19.16 -13.92
C CYS A 16 -10.63 17.67 -14.22
N THR A 17 -9.99 17.33 -15.33
CA THR A 17 -9.84 15.95 -15.84
C THR A 17 -8.71 15.15 -15.20
N GLY A 18 -7.95 15.76 -14.29
CA GLY A 18 -6.85 15.12 -13.55
C GLY A 18 -5.47 15.39 -14.14
N TYR A 19 -4.47 14.65 -13.66
CA TYR A 19 -3.06 14.83 -14.01
C TYR A 19 -2.42 13.48 -14.35
N THR A 20 -1.39 13.52 -15.19
CA THR A 20 -0.51 12.39 -15.49
C THR A 20 0.90 12.69 -14.97
N ALA A 21 1.60 11.66 -14.48
CA ALA A 21 3.00 11.79 -14.14
C ALA A 21 3.84 11.89 -15.42
N ASP A 22 4.79 12.83 -15.45
CA ASP A 22 5.79 12.96 -16.52
C ASP A 22 7.18 12.74 -15.95
N PHE A 23 7.94 11.89 -16.64
CA PHE A 23 9.32 11.53 -16.31
C PHE A 23 10.25 11.81 -17.50
N SER A 24 9.99 12.90 -18.22
CA SER A 24 10.77 13.36 -19.38
C SER A 24 12.27 13.56 -19.07
N PHE A 25 12.62 13.82 -17.82
CA PHE A 25 14.01 13.92 -17.35
C PHE A 25 14.74 12.57 -17.22
N LEU A 26 14.02 11.43 -17.26
CA LEU A 26 14.62 10.09 -17.20
C LEU A 26 14.88 9.52 -18.61
N PRO A 27 15.84 8.58 -18.74
CA PRO A 27 16.01 7.76 -19.94
C PRO A 27 14.72 7.04 -20.34
N GLU A 28 14.56 6.78 -21.64
CA GLU A 28 13.34 6.17 -22.21
C GLU A 28 12.96 4.85 -21.55
N LEU A 29 13.96 4.03 -21.21
CA LEU A 29 13.82 2.74 -20.52
C LEU A 29 13.01 2.85 -19.20
N PHE A 30 13.17 3.95 -18.48
CA PHE A 30 12.52 4.21 -17.19
C PHE A 30 11.23 4.99 -17.34
N ARG A 31 11.19 5.94 -18.29
CA ARG A 31 10.03 6.81 -18.53
C ARG A 31 8.76 6.03 -18.87
N GLN A 32 8.88 4.95 -19.65
CA GLN A 32 7.74 4.17 -20.13
C GLN A 32 7.25 3.13 -19.10
N ARG A 33 7.87 3.04 -17.92
CA ARG A 33 7.51 2.03 -16.92
C ARG A 33 6.19 2.38 -16.25
N PRO A 34 5.16 1.52 -16.33
CA PRO A 34 3.91 1.78 -15.65
C PRO A 34 4.12 1.66 -14.14
N LEU A 35 3.90 2.76 -13.41
CA LEU A 35 4.09 2.82 -11.94
C LEU A 35 3.37 1.71 -11.17
N SER A 36 2.25 1.21 -11.70
CA SER A 36 1.50 0.11 -11.11
C SER A 36 2.19 -1.25 -11.15
N LYS A 37 3.21 -1.43 -11.99
CA LYS A 37 3.98 -2.68 -12.11
C LYS A 37 5.30 -2.65 -11.34
N LEU A 38 5.60 -1.55 -10.65
CA LEU A 38 6.79 -1.46 -9.80
C LEU A 38 6.64 -2.35 -8.57
N PHE A 39 7.73 -2.98 -8.15
CA PHE A 39 7.76 -3.75 -6.92
C PHE A 39 7.48 -2.83 -5.72
N LYS A 40 6.39 -3.16 -5.00
CA LYS A 40 5.84 -2.36 -3.90
C LYS A 40 5.59 -0.89 -4.25
N LEU A 41 5.35 -0.56 -5.53
CA LEU A 41 5.24 0.82 -6.03
C LEU A 41 6.49 1.68 -5.76
N ILE A 42 7.67 1.06 -5.63
CA ILE A 42 8.95 1.72 -5.32
C ILE A 42 10.01 1.37 -6.36
N PHE A 43 10.33 0.08 -6.52
CA PHE A 43 11.47 -0.35 -7.33
C PHE A 43 11.03 -0.81 -8.72
N ASP A 44 11.79 -0.45 -9.75
CA ASP A 44 11.66 -1.14 -11.03
C ASP A 44 12.23 -2.56 -10.91
N THR A 45 11.57 -3.53 -11.53
CA THR A 45 11.92 -4.94 -11.36
C THR A 45 13.13 -5.34 -12.17
N GLY A 46 13.42 -4.65 -13.28
CA GLY A 46 14.56 -4.91 -14.14
C GLY A 46 15.82 -4.12 -13.77
N ASP A 47 15.65 -2.97 -13.10
CA ASP A 47 16.77 -2.19 -12.57
C ASP A 47 16.37 -1.44 -11.28
N THR A 48 16.93 -1.90 -10.16
CA THR A 48 16.61 -1.40 -8.81
C THR A 48 17.43 -0.18 -8.40
N SER A 49 18.28 0.37 -9.28
CA SER A 49 19.05 1.59 -9.02
C SER A 49 18.18 2.86 -8.98
N LEU A 50 16.98 2.81 -9.56
CA LEU A 50 16.01 3.89 -9.57
C LEU A 50 14.80 3.58 -8.68
N LEU A 51 14.42 4.56 -7.86
CA LEU A 51 13.29 4.45 -6.93
C LEU A 51 12.20 5.48 -7.26
N TYR A 52 10.95 5.02 -7.29
CA TYR A 52 9.77 5.85 -7.50
C TYR A 52 9.02 6.00 -6.18
N ILE A 53 9.24 7.10 -5.48
CA ILE A 53 8.67 7.34 -4.15
C ILE A 53 7.59 8.43 -4.23
N GLY A 54 6.50 8.27 -3.47
CA GLY A 54 5.40 9.23 -3.36
C GLY A 54 4.23 9.00 -4.32
N PHE A 55 4.28 7.96 -5.15
CA PHE A 55 3.23 7.66 -6.13
C PHE A 55 2.14 6.72 -5.61
N ALA A 56 2.35 6.08 -4.45
CA ALA A 56 1.32 5.28 -3.79
C ALA A 56 0.21 6.19 -3.23
N ARG A 57 -0.93 6.23 -3.92
CA ARG A 57 -2.04 7.12 -3.57
C ARG A 57 -3.02 6.39 -2.66
N PRO A 58 -3.16 6.74 -1.39
CA PRO A 58 -4.06 6.02 -0.51
C PRO A 58 -5.53 6.41 -0.76
N THR A 59 -6.48 5.49 -0.55
CA THR A 59 -7.92 5.79 -0.64
C THR A 59 -8.43 6.72 0.46
N ILE A 60 -7.80 6.65 1.61
CA ILE A 60 -8.03 7.46 2.80
C ILE A 60 -6.67 7.69 3.47
N SER A 61 -6.50 8.72 4.28
CA SER A 61 -5.19 9.13 4.83
C SER A 61 -4.34 9.94 3.85
N SER A 62 -3.09 10.18 4.24
CA SER A 62 -2.19 11.16 3.63
C SER A 62 -1.12 10.50 2.76
N ILE A 63 -0.81 11.14 1.63
CA ILE A 63 0.32 10.76 0.76
C ILE A 63 1.66 10.85 1.51
N PRO A 64 1.96 11.88 2.33
CA PRO A 64 3.20 11.94 3.10
C PRO A 64 3.41 10.72 4.00
N LEU A 65 2.36 10.20 4.65
CA LEU A 65 2.48 8.98 5.46
C LEU A 65 2.85 7.76 4.62
N MET A 66 2.23 7.57 3.45
CA MET A 66 2.60 6.47 2.55
C MET A 66 4.04 6.62 2.05
N THR A 67 4.43 7.86 1.73
CA THR A 67 5.79 8.22 1.32
C THR A 67 6.79 7.87 2.42
N GLU A 68 6.49 8.12 3.69
CA GLU A 68 7.36 7.75 4.81
C GLU A 68 7.58 6.24 4.92
N PHE A 69 6.52 5.43 4.75
CA PHE A 69 6.66 3.97 4.70
C PHE A 69 7.52 3.52 3.51
N GLN A 70 7.34 4.14 2.33
CA GLN A 70 8.15 3.84 1.16
C GLN A 70 9.63 4.19 1.39
N CYS A 71 9.92 5.39 1.92
CA CYS A 71 11.28 5.85 2.20
C CYS A 71 12.00 4.93 3.17
N ARG A 72 11.36 4.51 4.26
CA ARG A 72 12.02 3.64 5.24
C ARG A 72 12.38 2.29 4.64
N TYR A 73 11.47 1.68 3.88
CA TYR A 73 11.79 0.42 3.19
C TYR A 73 12.90 0.61 2.16
N ALA A 74 12.82 1.68 1.36
CA ALA A 74 13.83 2.00 0.37
C ALA A 74 15.21 2.22 1.00
N PHE A 75 15.28 2.95 2.11
CA PHE A 75 16.55 3.27 2.77
C PHE A 75 17.16 2.08 3.49
N ASP A 76 16.35 1.22 4.12
CA ASP A 76 16.84 -0.04 4.69
C ASP A 76 17.47 -0.93 3.59
N VAL A 77 16.88 -0.92 2.39
CA VAL A 77 17.46 -1.62 1.21
C VAL A 77 18.76 -0.96 0.74
N LEU A 78 18.77 0.36 0.57
CA LEU A 78 19.95 1.11 0.13
C LEU A 78 21.11 1.03 1.12
N ALA A 79 20.82 0.91 2.42
CA ALA A 79 21.80 0.71 3.48
C ALA A 79 22.34 -0.73 3.56
N GLY A 80 21.74 -1.69 2.83
CA GLY A 80 22.11 -3.10 2.87
C GLY A 80 21.54 -3.87 4.06
N GLU A 81 20.69 -3.24 4.88
CA GLU A 81 20.02 -3.87 6.03
C GLU A 81 18.89 -4.81 5.58
N LEU A 82 18.27 -4.51 4.45
CA LEU A 82 17.29 -5.38 3.79
C LEU A 82 17.72 -5.70 2.37
N HIS A 83 17.41 -6.92 1.92
CA HIS A 83 17.73 -7.37 0.58
C HIS A 83 16.46 -7.47 -0.26
N LEU A 84 16.53 -6.99 -1.50
CA LEU A 84 15.46 -7.21 -2.46
C LEU A 84 15.42 -8.69 -2.89
N PRO A 85 14.23 -9.23 -3.19
CA PRO A 85 14.12 -10.49 -3.90
C PRO A 85 14.80 -10.42 -5.28
N ASP A 86 15.03 -11.58 -5.90
CA ASP A 86 15.49 -11.63 -7.29
C ASP A 86 14.46 -11.01 -8.25
N GLU A 87 14.90 -10.63 -9.45
CA GLU A 87 14.08 -9.98 -10.47
C GLU A 87 12.77 -10.75 -10.77
N LYS A 88 12.83 -12.08 -10.91
CA LYS A 88 11.64 -12.88 -11.23
C LYS A 88 10.65 -12.86 -10.09
N SER A 89 11.14 -12.99 -8.85
CA SER A 89 10.31 -12.87 -7.65
C SER A 89 9.69 -11.49 -7.52
N MET A 90 10.45 -10.41 -7.73
CA MET A 90 9.92 -9.05 -7.70
C MET A 90 8.83 -8.84 -8.76
N ALA A 91 9.05 -9.29 -10.00
CA ALA A 91 8.08 -9.20 -11.08
C ALA A 91 6.80 -9.99 -10.77
N ALA A 92 6.92 -11.21 -10.22
CA ALA A 92 5.77 -12.01 -9.82
C ALA A 92 4.97 -11.34 -8.69
N ILE A 93 5.65 -10.80 -7.68
CA ILE A 93 5.01 -10.08 -6.56
C ILE A 93 4.32 -8.81 -7.08
N ALA A 94 4.99 -8.00 -7.89
CA ALA A 94 4.44 -6.76 -8.42
C ALA A 94 3.20 -7.01 -9.30
N HIS A 95 3.25 -8.06 -10.13
CA HIS A 95 2.11 -8.49 -10.94
C HIS A 95 0.92 -8.92 -10.08
N ARG A 96 1.16 -9.74 -9.05
CA ARG A 96 0.12 -10.14 -8.08
C ARG A 96 -0.48 -8.92 -7.38
N ASP A 97 0.36 -8.04 -6.84
CA ASP A 97 -0.08 -6.83 -6.12
C ASP A 97 -0.92 -5.92 -7.03
N ALA A 98 -0.57 -5.82 -8.32
CA ALA A 98 -1.35 -5.09 -9.31
C ALA A 98 -2.73 -5.72 -9.57
N LEU A 99 -2.80 -7.04 -9.74
CA LEU A 99 -4.06 -7.75 -9.93
C LEU A 99 -4.99 -7.62 -8.71
N GLU A 100 -4.43 -7.75 -7.50
CA GLU A 100 -5.21 -7.60 -6.27
C GLU A 100 -5.77 -6.19 -6.14
N ARG A 101 -4.94 -5.17 -6.40
CA ARG A 101 -5.36 -3.77 -6.40
C ARG A 101 -6.45 -3.53 -7.44
N ASP A 102 -6.32 -4.13 -8.62
CA ASP A 102 -7.30 -3.96 -9.69
C ASP A 102 -8.66 -4.56 -9.35
N ARG A 103 -8.66 -5.72 -8.68
CA ARG A 103 -9.88 -6.37 -8.21
C ARG A 103 -10.52 -5.64 -7.03
N PHE A 104 -9.71 -5.16 -6.08
CA PHE A 104 -10.20 -4.48 -4.89
C PHE A 104 -10.81 -3.12 -5.23
N PHE A 105 -10.20 -2.38 -6.18
CA PHE A 105 -10.69 -1.09 -6.63
C PHE A 105 -11.40 -1.19 -8.00
N ASN A 106 -12.50 -1.94 -8.07
CA ASN A 106 -13.23 -2.13 -9.32
C ASN A 106 -14.19 -0.95 -9.68
N PHE A 107 -13.67 0.28 -9.67
CA PHE A 107 -14.43 1.48 -10.04
C PHE A 107 -13.99 2.04 -11.39
N ARG A 108 -14.92 2.67 -12.12
CA ARG A 108 -14.61 3.37 -13.38
C ARG A 108 -13.69 4.56 -13.07
N ARG A 109 -12.58 4.68 -13.82
CA ARG A 109 -11.58 5.77 -13.74
C ARG A 109 -10.94 5.92 -12.35
N ARG A 110 -9.86 5.16 -12.11
CA ARG A 110 -9.02 5.30 -10.91
C ARG A 110 -7.54 5.46 -11.25
N PRO A 111 -6.76 6.09 -10.38
CA PRO A 111 -5.30 6.03 -10.47
C PRO A 111 -4.82 4.57 -10.35
N PRO A 112 -3.90 4.12 -11.21
CA PRO A 112 -3.42 2.73 -11.18
C PRO A 112 -2.53 2.44 -9.94
N THR A 113 -2.10 3.48 -9.24
CA THR A 113 -1.31 3.44 -8.00
C THR A 113 -2.15 3.60 -6.72
N LEU A 114 -3.49 3.45 -6.81
CA LEU A 114 -4.39 3.58 -5.68
C LEU A 114 -4.23 2.44 -4.68
N VAL A 115 -3.95 2.71 -3.41
CA VAL A 115 -3.69 1.69 -2.38
C VAL A 115 -4.66 1.77 -1.21
N SER A 116 -4.91 0.63 -0.57
CA SER A 116 -5.49 0.62 0.77
C SER A 116 -4.38 0.97 1.76
N PRO A 117 -4.45 2.11 2.47
CA PRO A 117 -3.38 2.55 3.37
C PRO A 117 -3.09 1.51 4.45
N PHE A 118 -4.10 0.80 4.94
CA PHE A 118 -3.93 -0.21 6.00
C PHE A 118 -3.19 -1.44 5.50
N ILE A 119 -3.50 -1.93 4.29
CA ILE A 119 -2.85 -3.10 3.71
C ILE A 119 -1.42 -2.73 3.32
N TYR A 120 -1.24 -1.61 2.63
CA TYR A 120 0.05 -1.18 2.10
C TYR A 120 1.05 -0.82 3.20
N SER A 121 0.64 -0.02 4.20
CA SER A 121 1.52 0.31 5.34
C SER A 121 1.86 -0.92 6.19
N ARG A 122 0.93 -1.87 6.34
CA ARG A 122 1.17 -3.13 7.04
C ARG A 122 2.18 -3.99 6.31
N ASP A 123 2.10 -4.05 4.98
CA ASP A 123 3.02 -4.82 4.14
C ASP A 123 4.44 -4.26 4.21
N LEU A 124 4.61 -2.95 3.96
CA LEU A 124 5.91 -2.27 4.11
C LEU A 124 6.43 -2.31 5.56
N GLY A 125 5.54 -2.17 6.55
CA GLY A 125 5.88 -2.25 7.96
C GLY A 125 6.30 -3.65 8.43
N ARG A 126 5.90 -4.72 7.71
CA ARG A 126 6.40 -6.09 7.94
C ARG A 126 7.79 -6.28 7.37
N LEU A 127 8.06 -5.74 6.19
CA LEU A 127 9.37 -5.81 5.53
C LEU A 127 10.45 -5.08 6.34
N THR A 128 10.11 -3.92 6.89
CA THR A 128 11.02 -3.04 7.64
C THR A 128 11.05 -3.29 9.16
N GLY A 129 10.11 -4.07 9.69
CA GLY A 129 10.00 -4.27 11.14
C GLY A 129 9.59 -3.02 11.95
N ILE A 130 9.08 -1.97 11.28
CA ILE A 130 8.61 -0.71 11.91
C ILE A 130 7.41 -0.95 12.85
N LYS A 131 6.68 -2.05 12.67
CA LYS A 131 5.51 -2.36 13.49
C LYS A 131 5.84 -2.31 14.99
N PRO A 132 5.05 -1.59 15.82
CA PRO A 132 5.31 -1.49 17.25
C PRO A 132 5.41 -2.86 17.94
N LYS A 133 6.51 -3.07 18.65
CA LYS A 133 6.76 -4.25 19.48
C LYS A 133 6.03 -4.08 20.82
N TYR A 134 4.70 -4.21 20.82
CA TYR A 134 3.85 -3.94 21.98
C TYR A 134 4.25 -4.69 23.25
N PHE A 135 4.72 -5.93 23.15
CA PHE A 135 5.22 -6.67 24.31
C PHE A 135 6.46 -5.99 24.94
N ARG A 136 7.44 -5.58 24.12
CA ARG A 136 8.61 -4.80 24.57
C ARG A 136 8.21 -3.44 25.13
N LEU A 137 7.18 -2.82 24.57
CA LEU A 137 6.65 -1.55 25.08
C LEU A 137 5.98 -1.75 26.45
N PHE A 138 5.22 -2.83 26.62
CA PHE A 138 4.52 -3.15 27.86
C PHE A 138 5.48 -3.47 29.01
N THR A 139 6.56 -4.21 28.75
CA THR A 139 7.58 -4.50 29.79
C THR A 139 8.31 -3.26 30.27
N LYS A 140 8.48 -2.23 29.43
CA LYS A 140 9.10 -0.95 29.83
C LYS A 140 8.10 0.03 30.45
N SER A 141 6.92 0.17 29.85
CA SER A 141 5.88 1.12 30.27
C SER A 141 4.49 0.61 29.91
N PRO A 142 3.77 -0.02 30.86
CA PRO A 142 2.42 -0.54 30.64
C PRO A 142 1.42 0.52 30.18
N THR A 143 1.50 1.72 30.77
CA THR A 143 0.61 2.85 30.41
C THR A 143 0.84 3.30 28.98
N SER A 144 2.10 3.44 28.55
CA SER A 144 2.45 3.80 27.17
C SER A 144 2.04 2.73 26.17
N ALA A 145 2.15 1.45 26.54
CA ALA A 145 1.71 0.34 25.72
C ALA A 145 0.19 0.35 25.49
N ILE A 146 -0.60 0.56 26.56
CA ILE A 146 -2.06 0.67 26.46
C ILE A 146 -2.44 1.88 25.62
N LYS A 147 -1.79 3.03 25.86
CA LYS A 147 -2.01 4.26 25.09
C LYS A 147 -1.76 4.01 23.60
N ALA A 148 -0.57 3.55 23.23
CA ALA A 148 -0.24 3.24 21.84
C ALA A 148 -1.17 2.19 21.21
N PHE A 149 -1.58 1.18 21.98
CA PHE A 149 -2.46 0.10 21.50
C PHE A 149 -3.90 0.58 21.25
N LEU A 150 -4.39 1.56 22.00
CA LEU A 150 -5.73 2.12 21.82
C LEU A 150 -5.76 3.35 20.91
N SER A 151 -4.60 3.94 20.59
CA SER A 151 -4.53 5.07 19.66
C SER A 151 -4.75 4.65 18.20
N PRO A 152 -5.38 5.51 17.38
CA PRO A 152 -5.50 5.28 15.94
C PRO A 152 -4.13 5.18 15.26
N SER A 153 -4.09 4.49 14.13
CA SER A 153 -2.86 4.31 13.35
C SER A 153 -2.41 5.61 12.70
N GLY A 154 -1.14 5.99 12.87
CA GLY A 154 -0.56 7.21 12.31
C GLY A 154 0.96 7.24 12.40
N ALA A 155 1.58 8.29 11.83
CA ALA A 155 3.04 8.42 11.73
C ALA A 155 3.80 8.18 13.05
N PRO A 156 3.36 8.69 14.22
CA PRO A 156 4.10 8.48 15.47
C PRO A 156 4.25 7.00 15.86
N GLN A 157 3.37 6.11 15.37
CA GLN A 157 3.51 4.67 15.67
C GLN A 157 4.82 4.08 15.14
N MET A 158 5.36 4.66 14.07
CA MET A 158 6.60 4.20 13.44
C MET A 158 7.83 4.43 14.35
N LEU A 159 7.70 5.33 15.33
CA LEU A 159 8.75 5.72 16.27
C LEU A 159 8.66 4.99 17.62
N LEU A 160 7.64 4.16 17.83
CA LEU A 160 7.44 3.48 19.12
C LEU A 160 8.52 2.43 19.45
N ASN A 161 9.19 1.92 18.41
CA ASN A 161 10.27 0.96 18.57
C ASN A 161 11.61 1.60 18.94
N ASP A 162 11.79 2.88 18.60
CA ASP A 162 12.96 3.68 18.95
C ASP A 162 12.90 4.01 20.45
N ASP A 163 13.97 3.69 21.19
CA ASP A 163 14.02 3.93 22.64
C ASP A 163 14.05 5.43 22.97
N ASP A 164 14.66 6.26 22.13
CA ASP A 164 14.87 7.69 22.39
C ASP A 164 13.64 8.52 22.01
N GLN A 165 12.93 8.11 20.96
CA GLN A 165 11.78 8.87 20.43
C GLN A 165 10.42 8.39 20.95
N ARG A 166 10.37 7.25 21.64
CA ARG A 166 9.13 6.60 22.08
C ARG A 166 8.24 7.47 22.93
N ASP A 167 8.79 8.13 23.95
CA ASP A 167 7.96 8.89 24.89
C ASP A 167 7.33 10.10 24.18
N ALA A 168 8.09 10.76 23.31
CA ALA A 168 7.58 11.81 22.44
C ALA A 168 6.52 11.27 21.45
N ALA A 169 6.71 10.06 20.91
CA ALA A 169 5.75 9.42 20.03
C ALA A 169 4.43 9.10 20.74
N VAL A 170 4.49 8.54 21.96
CA VAL A 170 3.31 8.26 22.80
C VAL A 170 2.58 9.55 23.15
N SER A 171 3.33 10.61 23.52
CA SER A 171 2.75 11.92 23.79
C SER A 171 2.01 12.49 22.58
N ARG A 172 2.59 12.39 21.37
CA ARG A 172 1.93 12.83 20.12
C ARG A 172 0.70 11.99 19.74
N LEU A 173 0.72 10.68 20.01
CA LEU A 173 -0.44 9.83 19.81
C LEU A 173 -1.59 10.23 20.74
N TRP A 174 -1.26 10.60 21.98
CA TRP A 174 -2.25 10.92 22.99
C TRP A 174 -2.76 12.36 22.91
N SER A 175 -1.93 13.33 22.52
CA SER A 175 -2.35 14.73 22.35
C SER A 175 -3.35 14.91 21.21
N ARG A 176 -3.30 14.03 20.19
CA ARG A 176 -4.34 13.95 19.15
C ARG A 176 -5.63 13.27 19.61
N ASN A 177 -5.59 12.63 20.78
CA ASN A 177 -6.67 11.78 21.30
C ASN A 177 -7.67 12.55 22.17
N ASP A 178 -7.32 13.76 22.62
CA ASP A 178 -8.16 14.60 23.49
C ASP A 178 -9.52 14.99 22.87
N TYR A 179 -9.66 14.87 21.54
CA TYR A 179 -10.91 15.18 20.82
C TYR A 179 -11.68 13.96 20.29
N GLN A 180 -11.12 12.74 20.32
CA GLN A 180 -11.66 11.58 19.58
C GLN A 180 -12.08 10.38 20.45
N MET A 181 -11.82 10.43 21.76
CA MET A 181 -12.07 9.31 22.69
C MET A 181 -13.50 9.32 23.24
N THR A 182 -14.51 9.30 22.37
CA THR A 182 -15.81 8.74 22.76
C THR A 182 -15.62 7.24 23.01
N PHE A 183 -16.24 6.69 24.05
CA PHE A 183 -16.04 5.30 24.55
C PHE A 183 -16.01 4.19 23.46
N LEU A 184 -16.65 4.41 22.31
CA LEU A 184 -16.72 3.47 21.20
C LEU A 184 -15.41 3.32 20.39
N LEU A 185 -14.65 4.40 20.17
CA LEU A 185 -13.48 4.36 19.29
C LEU A 185 -12.37 3.43 19.80
N PRO A 186 -12.01 3.45 21.10
CA PRO A 186 -11.00 2.54 21.66
C PRO A 186 -11.42 1.07 21.57
N LEU A 187 -12.70 0.78 21.78
CA LEU A 187 -13.23 -0.58 21.69
C LEU A 187 -13.13 -1.11 20.25
N VAL A 188 -13.49 -0.30 19.26
CA VAL A 188 -13.36 -0.66 17.84
C VAL A 188 -11.88 -0.88 17.48
N ILE A 189 -10.98 0.00 17.93
CA ILE A 189 -9.53 -0.16 17.69
C ILE A 189 -9.01 -1.44 18.37
N PHE A 190 -9.39 -1.68 19.62
CA PHE A 190 -9.04 -2.89 20.34
C PHE A 190 -9.50 -4.14 19.59
N LEU A 191 -10.78 -4.23 19.22
CA LEU A 191 -11.32 -5.36 18.47
C LEU A 191 -10.64 -5.54 17.12
N SER A 192 -10.34 -4.45 16.40
CA SER A 192 -9.62 -4.51 15.12
C SER A 192 -8.21 -5.08 15.25
N ARG A 193 -7.51 -4.81 16.37
CA ARG A 193 -6.14 -5.27 16.63
C ARG A 193 -6.09 -6.65 17.27
N ALA A 194 -7.05 -6.97 18.13
CA ALA A 194 -7.13 -8.23 18.88
C ALA A 194 -7.69 -9.38 18.05
N SER A 195 -8.60 -9.11 17.10
CA SER A 195 -9.34 -10.13 16.34
C SER A 195 -8.49 -11.03 15.42
N LEU A 196 -7.16 -10.85 15.36
CA LEU A 196 -6.30 -11.50 14.36
C LEU A 196 -6.82 -11.35 12.92
N TYR A 197 -7.73 -10.38 12.67
CA TYR A 197 -8.44 -10.20 11.40
C TYR A 197 -7.46 -10.09 10.23
N GLY A 198 -6.32 -9.44 10.46
CA GLY A 198 -5.24 -9.39 9.47
C GLY A 198 -4.69 -10.76 9.04
N ARG A 199 -4.53 -11.73 9.96
CA ARG A 199 -4.07 -13.09 9.62
C ARG A 199 -5.15 -13.88 8.88
N LEU A 200 -6.41 -13.71 9.30
CA LEU A 200 -7.55 -14.34 8.63
C LEU A 200 -7.71 -13.81 7.20
N ILE A 201 -7.62 -12.49 7.01
CA ILE A 201 -7.68 -11.87 5.68
C ILE A 201 -6.50 -12.31 4.82
N ASP A 202 -5.27 -12.31 5.35
CA ASP A 202 -4.11 -12.78 4.59
C ASP A 202 -4.29 -14.23 4.14
N TRP A 203 -4.75 -15.11 5.04
CA TRP A 203 -5.04 -16.51 4.73
C TRP A 203 -6.16 -16.68 3.70
N LEU A 204 -7.25 -15.90 3.81
CA LEU A 204 -8.36 -15.92 2.86
C LEU A 204 -7.93 -15.43 1.47
N THR A 205 -7.17 -14.34 1.42
CA THR A 205 -6.61 -13.79 0.18
C THR A 205 -5.68 -14.79 -0.50
N GLU A 206 -4.78 -15.41 0.26
CA GLU A 206 -3.84 -16.40 -0.26
C GLU A 206 -4.54 -17.66 -0.79
N ARG A 207 -5.55 -18.16 -0.06
CA ARG A 207 -6.37 -19.29 -0.54
C ARG A 207 -7.10 -18.96 -1.84
N ARG A 208 -7.71 -17.78 -1.92
CA ARG A 208 -8.44 -17.34 -3.11
C ARG A 208 -7.49 -17.15 -4.30
N PHE A 209 -6.32 -16.55 -4.07
CA PHE A 209 -5.33 -16.34 -5.13
C PHE A 209 -4.83 -17.66 -5.71
N ARG A 210 -4.48 -18.64 -4.85
CA ARG A 210 -4.11 -19.99 -5.31
C ARG A 210 -5.21 -20.65 -6.15
N GLN A 211 -6.48 -20.49 -5.77
CA GLN A 211 -7.58 -21.02 -6.57
C GLN A 211 -7.68 -20.36 -7.94
N ASP A 212 -7.43 -19.05 -8.03
CA ASP A 212 -7.46 -18.32 -9.30
C ASP A 212 -6.26 -18.64 -10.19
N GLU A 213 -5.05 -18.78 -9.63
CA GLU A 213 -3.89 -19.28 -10.37
C GLU A 213 -4.13 -20.70 -10.91
N LEU A 214 -4.69 -21.59 -10.10
CA LEU A 214 -5.04 -22.94 -10.55
C LEU A 214 -6.10 -22.91 -11.65
N LYS A 215 -7.08 -21.99 -11.61
CA LYS A 215 -8.06 -21.82 -12.69
C LYS A 215 -7.41 -21.30 -13.97
N LEU A 216 -6.52 -20.32 -13.87
CA LEU A 216 -5.79 -19.77 -15.01
C LEU A 216 -4.85 -20.81 -15.64
N GLN A 217 -4.14 -21.59 -14.83
CA GLN A 217 -3.30 -22.70 -15.31
C GLN A 217 -4.15 -23.80 -15.99
N ARG A 218 -5.30 -24.17 -15.40
CA ARG A 218 -6.24 -25.12 -16.04
C ARG A 218 -6.80 -24.60 -17.35
N PHE A 219 -7.10 -23.31 -17.43
CA PHE A 219 -7.56 -22.67 -18.67
C PHE A 219 -6.46 -22.63 -19.74
N ALA A 220 -5.24 -22.23 -19.37
CA ALA A 220 -4.08 -22.22 -20.27
C ALA A 220 -3.70 -23.64 -20.78
N ASN A 221 -3.90 -24.65 -19.94
CA ASN A 221 -3.64 -26.06 -20.29
C ASN A 221 -4.81 -26.75 -21.00
N SER A 222 -5.94 -26.06 -21.22
CA SER A 222 -7.08 -26.61 -21.95
C SER A 222 -6.90 -26.48 -23.46
N GLU A 223 -7.31 -27.50 -24.24
CA GLU A 223 -7.20 -27.57 -25.71
C GLU A 223 -7.58 -26.29 -26.48
N PRO A 224 -8.66 -25.55 -26.15
CA PRO A 224 -9.02 -24.33 -26.90
C PRO A 224 -8.00 -23.20 -26.76
N ALA A 225 -7.23 -23.13 -25.67
CA ALA A 225 -6.16 -22.14 -25.49
C ALA A 225 -4.88 -22.52 -26.26
N GLN A 226 -4.57 -23.82 -26.36
CA GLN A 226 -3.44 -24.32 -27.15
C GLN A 226 -3.67 -24.20 -28.65
N LEU A 227 -4.92 -24.34 -29.12
CA LEU A 227 -5.31 -24.12 -30.51
C LEU A 227 -5.19 -22.65 -30.96
N ALA A 228 -5.42 -21.69 -30.06
CA ALA A 228 -5.29 -20.26 -30.34
C ALA A 228 -3.82 -19.77 -30.45
N ILE A 229 -2.87 -20.51 -29.85
CA ILE A 229 -1.43 -20.21 -29.92
C ILE A 229 -0.77 -20.92 -31.11
N ARG A 230 -1.32 -22.06 -31.56
CA ARG A 230 -0.84 -22.78 -32.74
C ARG A 230 -1.32 -22.22 -34.09
N SER A 231 -2.25 -21.27 -34.08
CA SER A 231 -2.82 -20.65 -35.29
C SER A 231 -2.29 -19.25 -35.62
N GLN A 232 -1.19 -18.82 -34.99
CA GLN A 232 -0.41 -17.63 -35.35
C GLN A 232 0.95 -18.01 -35.92
#